data_AF-A0A662EXR3-F1
#
_entry.id   AF-A0A662EXR3-F1
#
_cell.length_a   1.000
_cell.length_b   1.000
_cell.length_c   1.000
_cell.angle_alpha   90.00
_cell.angle_beta   90.00
_cell.angle_gamma   90.00
#
_symmetry.space_group_name_H-M   'P 1'
#
loop_
_entity.id
_entity.type
_entity.pdbx_description
1 polymer ?
#
loop_
_entity_poly.entity_id
_entity_poly.type
_entity_poly.pdbx_seq_one_letter_code
_entity_poly.pdbx_strand_id
1 'polypeptide(L)'
;AEGPGSNVGKPGKVLADLVEKLSGNVDLIVTIDAALKLEGEELGEIAEGVGAAIGDPGPEKIAIERATSRHNIQLSAIVIKMGLPEALHAMKKELYEAVERTVDYLLNLIKNATKEGSTIIIAGIGNSIGVAQ
;
A
#
# COMPACT_ATOMS: atom_id res chain seq x y z
N ALA A 1 5.72 1.47 27.57
CA ALA A 1 5.25 1.60 26.18
C ALA A 1 5.47 3.06 25.79
N GLU A 2 6.42 3.34 24.90
CA GLU A 2 6.88 4.69 24.56
C GLU A 2 6.26 5.15 23.24
N GLY A 3 5.01 5.65 23.28
CA GLY A 3 4.38 6.47 22.22
C GLY A 3 4.25 5.87 20.81
N PRO A 4 3.44 6.50 19.92
CA PRO A 4 3.43 6.15 18.51
C PRO A 4 4.69 6.74 17.86
N GLY A 5 5.79 5.99 17.89
CA GLY A 5 7.00 6.34 17.14
C GLY A 5 6.71 6.30 15.63
N SER A 6 7.02 7.38 14.92
CA SER A 6 6.88 7.53 13.46
C SER A 6 7.93 6.72 12.68
N ASN A 7 8.09 5.44 13.02
CA ASN A 7 8.89 4.51 12.23
C ASN A 7 7.93 3.58 11.51
N VAL A 8 7.87 3.70 10.18
CA VAL A 8 7.42 2.59 9.33
C VAL A 8 8.27 1.39 9.76
N GLY A 9 7.64 0.26 10.09
CA GLY A 9 8.34 -0.92 10.60
C GLY A 9 9.28 -1.55 9.55
N LYS A 10 9.31 -2.88 9.46
CA LYS A 10 9.97 -3.56 8.34
C LYS A 10 8.91 -4.23 7.45
N PRO A 11 8.07 -3.44 6.74
CA PRO A 11 6.94 -3.98 5.98
C PRO A 11 7.39 -4.98 4.92
N GLY A 12 8.54 -4.75 4.28
CA GLY A 12 9.10 -5.67 3.31
C GLY A 12 9.59 -6.97 3.92
N LYS A 13 10.19 -6.91 5.12
CA LYS A 13 10.52 -8.14 5.86
C LYS A 13 9.26 -8.92 6.26
N VAL A 14 8.25 -8.24 6.81
CA VAL A 14 7.00 -8.88 7.26
C VAL A 14 6.27 -9.53 6.08
N LEU A 15 6.20 -8.84 4.96
CA LEU A 15 5.54 -9.34 3.76
C LEU A 15 6.29 -10.53 3.18
N ALA A 16 7.63 -10.47 3.12
CA ALA A 16 8.45 -11.61 2.71
C ALA A 16 8.24 -12.83 3.63
N ASP A 17 8.33 -12.63 4.94
CA ASP A 17 8.10 -13.71 5.93
C ASP A 17 6.70 -14.31 5.80
N LEU A 18 5.68 -13.50 5.49
CA LEU A 18 4.30 -13.95 5.29
C LEU A 18 4.16 -14.79 4.01
N VAL A 19 4.75 -14.34 2.90
CA VAL A 19 4.77 -15.10 1.64
C VAL A 19 5.45 -16.46 1.83
N GLU A 20 6.57 -16.51 2.55
CA GLU A 20 7.26 -17.77 2.84
C GLU A 20 6.41 -18.67 3.76
N LYS A 21 5.75 -18.12 4.79
CA LYS A 21 4.83 -18.89 5.66
C LYS A 21 3.66 -19.48 4.90
N LEU A 22 3.16 -18.76 3.89
CA LEU A 22 2.11 -19.24 3.00
C LEU A 22 2.66 -20.17 1.90
N SER A 23 3.96 -20.50 1.92
CA SER A 23 4.62 -21.34 0.91
C SER A 23 4.41 -20.83 -0.51
N GLY A 24 4.35 -19.49 -0.69
CA GLY A 24 4.08 -18.86 -1.98
C GLY A 24 2.63 -18.97 -2.46
N ASN A 25 1.71 -19.50 -1.66
CA ASN A 25 0.28 -19.60 -2.01
C ASN A 25 -0.43 -18.26 -1.83
N VAL A 26 0.00 -17.28 -2.61
CA VAL A 26 -0.56 -15.92 -2.68
C VAL A 26 -0.67 -15.57 -4.16
N ASP A 27 -1.86 -15.19 -4.60
CA ASP A 27 -2.11 -14.88 -6.01
C ASP A 27 -1.82 -13.41 -6.33
N LEU A 28 -2.05 -12.53 -5.35
CA LEU A 28 -1.97 -11.09 -5.52
C LEU A 28 -1.53 -10.41 -4.23
N ILE A 29 -0.61 -9.46 -4.35
CA ILE A 29 -0.27 -8.50 -3.31
C ILE A 29 -0.58 -7.10 -3.81
N VAL A 30 -1.31 -6.34 -3.01
CA VAL A 30 -1.59 -4.93 -3.26
C VAL A 30 -1.01 -4.08 -2.15
N THR A 31 -0.07 -3.20 -2.48
CA THR A 31 0.45 -2.19 -1.56
C THR A 31 -0.33 -0.89 -1.72
N ILE A 32 -0.83 -0.33 -0.64
CA ILE A 32 -1.56 0.95 -0.63
C ILE A 32 -0.75 1.93 0.21
N ASP A 33 -0.26 3.00 -0.41
CA ASP A 33 0.55 4.03 0.26
C ASP A 33 -0.04 5.42 0.06
N ALA A 34 0.12 6.26 1.07
CA ALA A 34 -0.16 7.68 0.92
C ALA A 34 1.17 8.38 0.63
N ALA A 35 1.29 8.96 -0.57
CA ALA A 35 2.52 9.60 -1.01
C ALA A 35 2.34 11.12 -1.10
N LEU A 36 3.43 11.85 -0.89
CA LEU A 36 3.44 13.29 -1.12
C LEU A 36 3.11 13.59 -2.59
N LYS A 37 2.11 14.44 -2.78
CA LYS A 37 1.73 14.94 -4.10
C LYS A 37 2.84 15.83 -4.67
N LEU A 38 3.05 15.72 -5.98
CA LEU A 38 3.97 16.57 -6.73
C LEU A 38 3.27 17.85 -7.22
N GLU A 39 4.04 18.76 -7.80
CA GLU A 39 3.51 19.95 -8.46
C GLU A 39 2.69 19.54 -9.69
N GLY A 40 1.41 19.91 -9.70
CA GLY A 40 0.45 19.51 -10.74
C GLY A 40 -0.44 18.32 -10.39
N GLU A 41 -0.16 17.61 -9.29
CA GLU A 41 -1.04 16.56 -8.77
C GLU A 41 -2.08 17.13 -7.79
N GLU A 42 -3.30 16.61 -7.88
CA GLU A 42 -4.41 17.03 -7.04
C GLU A 42 -4.41 16.28 -5.69
N LEU A 43 -4.97 16.92 -4.66
CA LEU A 43 -5.17 16.26 -3.38
C LEU A 43 -6.19 15.12 -3.53
N GLY A 44 -5.83 13.91 -3.09
CA GLY A 44 -6.70 12.74 -3.21
C GLY A 44 -6.74 12.14 -4.62
N GLU A 45 -5.79 12.51 -5.49
CA GLU A 45 -5.55 11.81 -6.75
C GLU A 45 -5.06 10.39 -6.46
N ILE A 46 -5.57 9.41 -7.22
CA ILE A 46 -5.24 8.00 -7.07
C ILE A 46 -4.41 7.57 -8.26
N ALA A 47 -3.22 7.04 -8.01
CA ALA A 47 -2.34 6.47 -9.03
C ALA A 47 -2.22 4.96 -8.83
N GLU A 48 -2.34 4.20 -9.91
CA GLU A 48 -2.18 2.74 -9.93
C GLU A 48 -0.88 2.36 -10.63
N GLY A 49 -0.23 1.29 -10.17
CA GLY A 49 1.04 0.85 -10.74
C GLY A 49 1.36 -0.62 -10.46
N VAL A 50 2.44 -1.07 -11.07
CA VAL A 50 3.03 -2.40 -10.83
C VAL A 50 4.25 -2.23 -9.92
N GLY A 51 4.43 -3.15 -8.97
CA GLY A 51 5.50 -3.09 -7.98
C GLY A 51 5.02 -2.61 -6.61
N ALA A 52 5.97 -2.43 -5.69
CA ALA A 52 5.66 -1.96 -4.34
C ALA A 52 5.73 -0.44 -4.27
N ALA A 53 4.64 0.19 -3.81
CA ALA A 53 4.64 1.59 -3.40
C ALA A 53 5.02 1.69 -1.92
N ILE A 54 6.24 2.18 -1.68
CA ILE A 54 6.76 2.44 -0.33
C ILE A 54 7.68 3.65 -0.39
N GLY A 55 7.57 4.54 0.59
CA GLY A 55 8.48 5.68 0.78
C GLY A 55 9.92 5.31 1.18
N ASP A 56 10.32 4.05 1.05
CA ASP A 56 11.67 3.56 1.33
C ASP A 56 12.56 3.64 0.07
N PRO A 57 13.78 4.18 0.18
CA PRO A 57 14.66 4.37 -0.98
C PRO A 57 15.19 3.06 -1.59
N GLY A 58 14.96 1.88 -1.00
CA GLY A 58 15.39 0.64 -1.64
C GLY A 58 15.24 -0.64 -0.82
N PRO A 59 15.82 -0.77 0.39
CA PRO A 59 15.91 -2.05 1.09
C PRO A 59 14.58 -2.79 1.24
N GLU A 60 13.52 -2.10 1.67
CA GLU A 60 12.21 -2.70 1.90
C GLU A 60 11.47 -2.96 0.58
N LYS A 61 11.55 -2.01 -0.37
CA LYS A 61 10.98 -2.18 -1.72
C LYS A 61 11.57 -3.42 -2.42
N ILE A 62 12.88 -3.54 -2.39
CA ILE A 62 13.62 -4.66 -3.00
C ILE A 62 13.28 -5.98 -2.30
N ALA A 63 13.10 -5.98 -0.98
CA ALA A 63 12.70 -7.18 -0.24
C ALA A 63 11.33 -7.69 -0.69
N ILE A 64 10.35 -6.79 -0.83
CA ILE A 64 9.00 -7.11 -1.33
C ILE A 64 9.08 -7.66 -2.75
N GLU A 65 9.74 -6.93 -3.66
CA GLU A 65 9.81 -7.29 -5.08
C GLU A 65 10.56 -8.60 -5.30
N ARG A 66 11.60 -8.88 -4.52
CA ARG A 66 12.28 -10.18 -4.56
C ARG A 66 11.39 -11.30 -4.06
N ALA A 67 10.67 -11.10 -2.95
CA ALA A 67 9.78 -12.12 -2.41
C ALA A 67 8.67 -12.46 -3.41
N THR A 68 8.02 -11.45 -4.00
CA THR A 68 6.96 -11.66 -4.99
C THR A 68 7.48 -12.27 -6.27
N SER A 69 8.62 -11.79 -6.79
CA SER A 69 9.22 -12.32 -8.01
C SER A 69 9.68 -13.77 -7.87
N ARG A 70 10.18 -14.20 -6.69
CA ARG A 70 10.59 -15.60 -6.46
C ARG A 70 9.43 -16.58 -6.55
N HIS A 71 8.23 -16.15 -6.16
CA HIS A 71 7.04 -16.99 -6.10
C HIS A 71 6.05 -16.70 -7.24
N ASN A 72 6.46 -15.91 -8.25
CA ASN A 72 5.61 -15.46 -9.37
C ASN A 72 4.28 -14.80 -8.94
N ILE A 73 4.31 -14.05 -7.84
CA ILE A 73 3.14 -13.39 -7.28
C ILE A 73 2.95 -12.04 -7.96
N GLN A 74 1.72 -11.72 -8.39
CA GLN A 74 1.41 -10.40 -8.91
C GLN A 74 1.52 -9.36 -7.81
N LEU A 75 2.25 -8.27 -8.08
CA LEU A 75 2.45 -7.16 -7.14
C LEU A 75 1.94 -5.86 -7.77
N SER A 76 0.90 -5.31 -7.18
CA SER A 76 0.26 -4.06 -7.60
C SER A 76 0.37 -3.00 -6.51
N ALA A 77 0.38 -1.74 -6.93
CA ALA A 77 0.42 -0.59 -6.04
C ALA A 77 -0.75 0.35 -6.32
N ILE A 78 -1.31 0.89 -5.24
CA ILE A 78 -2.23 2.03 -5.27
C ILE A 78 -1.61 3.12 -4.41
N VAL A 79 -1.54 4.33 -4.95
CA VAL A 79 -0.98 5.49 -4.26
C VAL A 79 -2.02 6.58 -4.20
N ILE A 80 -2.27 7.08 -2.99
CA ILE A 80 -3.14 8.25 -2.78
C ILE A 80 -2.24 9.47 -2.58
N LYS A 81 -2.42 10.49 -3.42
CA LYS A 81 -1.64 11.73 -3.36
C LYS A 81 -2.14 12.62 -2.22
N MET A 82 -1.28 12.85 -1.23
CA MET A 82 -1.56 13.72 -0.09
C MET A 82 -0.58 14.89 -0.02
N GLY A 83 -1.01 16.02 0.52
CA GLY A 83 -0.10 17.12 0.85
C GLY A 83 0.61 16.89 2.20
N LEU A 84 1.71 17.61 2.41
CA LEU A 84 2.43 17.62 3.68
C LEU A 84 1.55 18.12 4.86
N PRO A 85 0.68 19.15 4.70
CA PRO A 85 -0.19 19.58 5.78
C PRO A 85 -1.16 18.49 6.23
N GLU A 86 -1.72 17.72 5.30
CA GLU A 86 -2.68 16.64 5.58
C GLU A 86 -2.01 15.41 6.22
N ALA A 87 -0.70 15.21 6.00
CA ALA A 87 0.07 14.16 6.66
C ALA A 87 0.33 14.45 8.16
N LEU A 88 0.23 15.72 8.58
CA LEU A 88 0.53 16.18 9.93
C LEU A 88 -0.71 16.67 10.72
N HIS A 89 -1.80 16.98 10.03
CA HIS A 89 -3.03 17.53 10.60
C HIS A 89 -4.24 16.64 10.26
N ALA A 90 -5.44 17.11 10.60
CA ALA A 90 -6.68 16.41 10.31
C ALA A 90 -6.87 16.16 8.80
N MET A 91 -7.41 14.98 8.48
CA MET A 91 -7.76 14.57 7.13
C MET A 91 -8.82 15.51 6.54
N LYS A 92 -8.56 15.99 5.32
CA LYS A 92 -9.54 16.77 4.55
C LYS A 92 -10.57 15.85 3.90
N LYS A 93 -11.76 16.39 3.63
CA LYS A 93 -12.88 15.65 3.03
C LYS A 93 -12.49 15.01 1.70
N GLU A 94 -11.72 15.71 0.88
CA GLU A 94 -11.23 15.25 -0.41
C GLU A 94 -10.36 14.00 -0.29
N LEU A 95 -9.56 13.91 0.78
CA LEU A 95 -8.71 12.75 1.05
C LEU A 95 -9.54 11.58 1.58
N TYR A 96 -10.55 11.84 2.41
CA TYR A 96 -11.50 10.83 2.85
C TYR A 96 -12.27 10.22 1.67
N GLU A 97 -12.81 11.06 0.77
CA GLU A 97 -13.49 10.62 -0.45
C GLU A 97 -12.54 9.88 -1.40
N ALA A 98 -11.24 10.23 -1.41
CA ALA A 98 -10.24 9.46 -2.13
C ALA A 98 -10.04 8.06 -1.55
N VAL A 99 -10.00 7.92 -0.22
CA VAL A 99 -9.92 6.60 0.43
C VAL A 99 -11.13 5.73 0.09
N GLU A 100 -12.34 6.29 0.10
CA GLU A 100 -13.54 5.55 -0.31
C GLU A 100 -13.43 5.08 -1.77
N ARG A 101 -13.04 5.97 -2.69
CA ARG A 101 -12.79 5.59 -4.09
C ARG A 101 -11.69 4.53 -4.21
N THR A 102 -10.62 4.60 -3.41
CA THR A 102 -9.54 3.59 -3.41
C THR A 102 -10.06 2.20 -3.09
N VAL A 103 -11.07 2.06 -2.22
CA VAL A 103 -11.71 0.76 -1.96
C VAL A 103 -12.34 0.21 -3.24
N ASP A 104 -13.04 1.04 -4.01
CA ASP A 104 -13.63 0.61 -5.28
C ASP A 104 -12.57 0.19 -6.32
N TYR A 105 -11.47 0.95 -6.43
CA TYR A 105 -10.33 0.59 -7.28
C TYR A 105 -9.73 -0.75 -6.85
N LEU A 106 -9.50 -0.94 -5.55
CA LEU A 106 -8.96 -2.18 -4.99
C LEU A 106 -9.88 -3.37 -5.31
N LEU A 107 -11.19 -3.23 -5.11
CA LEU A 107 -12.16 -4.28 -5.39
C LEU A 107 -12.18 -4.64 -6.88
N ASN A 108 -12.12 -3.65 -7.77
CA ASN A 108 -12.04 -3.89 -9.20
C ASN A 108 -10.74 -4.58 -9.60
N LEU A 109 -9.61 -4.16 -9.03
CA LEU A 109 -8.30 -4.78 -9.25
C LEU A 109 -8.33 -6.25 -8.83
N ILE A 110 -8.84 -6.55 -7.64
CA ILE A 110 -8.99 -7.92 -7.12
C ILE A 110 -9.84 -8.77 -8.07
N LYS A 111 -11.02 -8.27 -8.47
CA LYS A 111 -11.94 -8.99 -9.38
C LYS A 111 -11.31 -9.29 -10.74
N ASN A 112 -10.50 -8.39 -11.26
CA ASN A 112 -9.88 -8.53 -12.59
C ASN A 112 -8.60 -9.37 -12.56
N ALA A 113 -7.84 -9.32 -11.47
CA ALA A 113 -6.55 -9.99 -11.34
C ALA A 113 -6.64 -11.40 -10.72
N THR A 114 -7.73 -11.74 -10.02
CA THR A 114 -7.84 -12.98 -9.25
C THR A 114 -9.13 -13.74 -9.51
N LYS A 115 -9.26 -14.95 -8.92
CA LYS A 115 -10.44 -15.81 -9.02
C LYS A 115 -11.02 -16.06 -7.63
N GLU A 116 -12.24 -16.57 -7.57
CA GLU A 116 -12.79 -17.05 -6.31
C GLU A 116 -11.89 -18.13 -5.69
N GLY A 117 -11.60 -18.00 -4.40
CA GLY A 117 -10.68 -18.87 -3.67
C GLY A 117 -9.21 -18.42 -3.69
N SER A 118 -8.87 -17.34 -4.39
CA SER A 118 -7.51 -16.78 -4.37
C SER A 118 -7.13 -16.20 -3.00
N THR A 119 -5.85 -16.33 -2.66
CA THR A 119 -5.26 -15.72 -1.45
C THR A 119 -4.64 -14.38 -1.82
N ILE A 120 -5.10 -13.32 -1.16
CA ILE A 120 -4.70 -11.94 -1.47
C ILE A 120 -4.14 -11.28 -0.22
N ILE A 121 -3.03 -10.57 -0.37
CA ILE A 121 -2.45 -9.74 0.70
C ILE A 121 -2.66 -8.28 0.34
N ILE A 122 -3.31 -7.52 1.23
CA ILE A 122 -3.42 -6.07 1.13
C ILE A 122 -2.53 -5.47 2.21
N ALA A 123 -1.54 -4.67 1.81
CA ALA A 123 -0.57 -4.05 2.71
C ALA A 123 -0.74 -2.53 2.66
N GLY A 124 -1.25 -1.94 3.74
CA GLY A 124 -1.17 -0.50 3.97
C GLY A 124 0.26 -0.12 4.36
N ILE A 125 0.89 0.73 3.55
CA ILE A 125 2.24 1.25 3.77
C ILE A 125 2.11 2.75 4.10
N GLY A 126 2.92 3.23 5.06
CA GLY A 126 2.86 4.61 5.55
C GLY A 126 2.15 4.79 6.89
N ASN A 127 2.05 6.04 7.35
CA ASN A 127 1.38 6.41 8.60
C ASN A 127 -0.15 6.42 8.40
N SER A 128 -0.79 5.26 8.51
CA SER A 128 -2.26 5.16 8.53
C SER A 128 -2.90 5.53 9.88
N ILE A 129 -2.12 6.05 10.83
CA ILE A 129 -2.56 6.42 12.20
C ILE A 129 -3.69 7.47 12.19
N GLY A 130 -3.86 8.23 11.11
CA GLY A 130 -4.88 9.27 10.98
C GLY A 130 -6.26 8.82 10.48
N VAL A 131 -6.49 7.54 10.14
CA VAL A 131 -7.77 7.09 9.53
C VAL A 131 -8.81 6.65 10.59
N ALA A 132 -8.48 6.71 11.88
CA ALA A 132 -9.33 6.17 12.96
C ALA A 132 -9.79 7.20 14.03
N GLN A 133 -9.79 8.51 13.72
CA GLN A 133 -10.36 9.54 14.62
C GLN A 133 -11.36 10.44 13.91
#